data_AF-A0A8K1FXK4-F1
#
_entry.id   AF-A0A8K1FXK4-F1
#
_cell.length_a   1.000
_cell.length_b   1.000
_cell.length_c   1.000
_cell.angle_alpha   90.00
_cell.angle_beta   90.00
_cell.angle_gamma   90.00
#
_symmetry.space_group_name_H-M   'P 1'
#
loop_
_entity.id
_entity.type
_entity.pdbx_description
1 polymer ?
#
loop_
_entity_poly.entity_id
_entity_poly.type
_entity_poly.pdbx_seq_one_letter_code
_entity_poly.pdbx_strand_id
1 'polypeptide(L)'
;MYLLLSPPGMAPLWWLLGSLLAAGAAGGSPEQQQPPPGGAEPACPVCLWRRQSKELRLESIKSQILSKLRLKEAPNITREVVKQLLPKAPPLQQLLDLHDFQGDSLQHDEYLEEDEYHATTETVISMAQETDPAVQIEGNPHCCFFNFSPKIMFTKVVKAQLWVYLRPVQHTSTVYLQILRLKPVTDEGSRHIRIRSLKIELNSRAGHWQSIDFKHVLQNWFKQPQNNWGIEINAFDPNGNDLAVTSLGPGAEGLHCPLSPVHGEQQALEAEPGAGL
;
A
#
# COMPACT_ATOMS: atom_id res chain seq x y z
N MET A 1 -21.23 17.26 59.54
CA MET A 1 -22.52 17.92 59.28
C MET A 1 -23.26 17.07 58.26
N TYR A 2 -24.57 16.82 58.43
CA TYR A 2 -25.34 15.85 57.64
C TYR A 2 -25.77 16.38 56.27
N LEU A 3 -25.92 15.47 55.30
CA LEU A 3 -27.09 15.15 54.45
C LEU A 3 -26.56 14.32 53.25
N LEU A 4 -26.87 13.02 53.09
CA LEU A 4 -28.14 12.42 52.64
C LEU A 4 -28.55 12.88 51.23
N LEU A 5 -28.99 12.04 50.27
CA LEU A 5 -29.69 10.74 50.41
C LEU A 5 -29.43 9.80 49.17
N SER A 6 -30.03 8.59 49.18
CA SER A 6 -29.71 7.40 48.36
C SER A 6 -30.47 7.22 47.00
N PRO A 7 -30.09 6.22 46.15
CA PRO A 7 -30.69 5.84 44.84
C PRO A 7 -31.83 4.78 45.01
N PRO A 8 -32.18 3.79 44.13
CA PRO A 8 -31.86 3.47 42.71
C PRO A 8 -33.18 3.28 41.88
N GLY A 9 -33.39 2.42 40.84
CA GLY A 9 -32.58 1.38 40.16
C GLY A 9 -33.38 0.48 39.18
N MET A 10 -32.68 -0.47 38.53
CA MET A 10 -33.16 -1.72 37.87
C MET A 10 -34.12 -1.70 36.65
N ALA A 11 -33.64 -2.28 35.54
CA ALA A 11 -34.46 -3.09 34.61
C ALA A 11 -34.61 -4.53 35.20
N PRO A 12 -35.55 -5.42 34.76
CA PRO A 12 -35.38 -6.10 33.46
C PRO A 12 -36.63 -6.74 32.76
N LEU A 13 -36.43 -7.14 31.50
CA LEU A 13 -37.03 -8.32 30.83
C LEU A 13 -38.56 -8.38 30.63
N TRP A 14 -39.01 -9.57 30.18
CA TRP A 14 -40.37 -10.06 29.91
C TRP A 14 -40.89 -9.89 28.47
N TRP A 15 -40.77 -11.00 27.75
CA TRP A 15 -41.28 -11.24 26.40
C TRP A 15 -42.78 -11.58 26.41
N LEU A 16 -43.41 -11.34 25.25
CA LEU A 16 -44.42 -12.20 24.61
C LEU A 16 -45.83 -12.41 25.20
N LEU A 17 -46.76 -12.51 24.23
CA LEU A 17 -48.04 -13.23 24.22
C LEU A 17 -49.23 -12.64 25.00
N GLY A 18 -50.29 -12.34 24.25
CA GLY A 18 -51.61 -11.91 24.74
C GLY A 18 -52.61 -11.89 23.58
N SER A 19 -53.37 -12.97 23.41
CA SER A 19 -54.17 -13.25 22.22
C SER A 19 -55.59 -12.69 22.24
N LEU A 20 -56.08 -12.36 21.03
CA LEU A 20 -57.44 -12.55 20.47
C LEU A 20 -58.73 -12.13 21.22
N LEU A 21 -59.56 -11.41 20.42
CA LEU A 21 -61.03 -11.51 20.24
C LEU A 21 -62.03 -11.01 21.31
N ALA A 22 -62.80 -9.97 20.92
CA ALA A 22 -64.27 -9.96 20.77
C ALA A 22 -64.76 -8.51 20.48
N ALA A 23 -65.90 -8.19 19.83
CA ALA A 23 -66.73 -8.86 18.83
C ALA A 23 -67.78 -7.86 18.27
N GLY A 24 -68.25 -8.04 17.03
CA GLY A 24 -69.47 -7.40 16.48
C GLY A 24 -69.30 -5.99 15.86
N ALA A 25 -70.13 -5.57 14.88
CA ALA A 25 -71.19 -6.29 14.16
C ALA A 25 -71.56 -5.59 12.83
N ALA A 26 -72.15 -6.35 11.89
CA ALA A 26 -72.77 -5.93 10.62
C ALA A 26 -71.86 -5.20 9.58
N GLY A 27 -72.02 -5.36 8.27
CA GLY A 27 -72.93 -6.22 7.51
C GLY A 27 -73.13 -5.65 6.10
N GLY A 28 -72.63 -6.32 5.06
CA GLY A 28 -72.75 -5.87 3.67
C GLY A 28 -71.86 -6.70 2.73
N SER A 29 -72.44 -7.21 1.64
CA SER A 29 -71.77 -8.10 0.68
C SER A 29 -70.75 -7.37 -0.21
N PRO A 30 -69.73 -8.08 -0.74
CA PRO A 30 -68.67 -7.45 -1.53
C PRO A 30 -69.09 -7.23 -3.00
N GLU A 31 -69.04 -5.99 -3.46
CA GLU A 31 -69.01 -5.67 -4.90
C GLU A 31 -67.57 -5.70 -5.41
N GLN A 32 -67.33 -6.34 -6.55
CA GLN A 32 -65.99 -6.59 -7.08
C GLN A 32 -65.36 -5.32 -7.67
N GLN A 33 -64.71 -4.50 -6.85
CA GLN A 33 -63.80 -3.46 -7.33
C GLN A 33 -62.46 -4.10 -7.75
N GLN A 34 -62.38 -4.56 -8.99
CA GLN A 34 -61.14 -5.08 -9.56
C GLN A 34 -60.15 -3.92 -9.76
N PRO A 35 -58.97 -3.90 -9.10
CA PRO A 35 -57.98 -2.86 -9.35
C PRO A 35 -57.48 -3.00 -10.80
N PRO A 36 -57.08 -1.90 -11.46
CA PRO A 36 -56.54 -1.98 -12.82
C PRO A 36 -55.32 -2.93 -12.83
N PRO A 37 -55.13 -3.74 -13.88
CA PRO A 37 -53.96 -4.59 -13.99
C PRO A 37 -52.73 -3.69 -13.88
N GLY A 38 -51.84 -4.03 -12.94
CA GLY A 38 -50.69 -3.20 -12.59
C GLY A 38 -49.95 -2.79 -13.86
N GLY A 39 -49.76 -1.48 -14.02
CA GLY A 39 -49.04 -0.94 -15.16
C GLY A 39 -47.65 -1.52 -15.19
N ALA A 40 -47.41 -2.49 -16.07
CA ALA A 40 -46.10 -2.72 -16.59
C ALA A 40 -45.70 -1.40 -17.24
N GLU A 41 -44.77 -0.67 -16.61
CA GLU A 41 -44.24 0.55 -17.21
C GLU A 41 -43.84 0.23 -18.64
N PRO A 42 -44.23 1.05 -19.63
CA PRO A 42 -43.80 0.84 -21.01
C PRO A 42 -42.29 0.91 -21.02
N ALA A 43 -41.63 -0.26 -21.10
CA ALA A 43 -40.20 -0.39 -20.93
C ALA A 43 -39.50 0.42 -22.02
N CYS A 44 -39.11 1.64 -21.68
CA CYS A 44 -38.75 2.66 -22.65
C CYS A 44 -37.61 2.12 -23.54
N PRO A 45 -37.83 1.92 -24.86
CA PRO A 45 -36.83 1.26 -25.70
C PRO A 45 -35.49 2.01 -25.72
N VAL A 46 -35.53 3.33 -25.58
CA VAL A 46 -34.35 4.20 -25.45
C VAL A 46 -33.62 3.94 -24.12
N CYS A 47 -34.33 3.71 -23.02
CA CYS A 47 -33.72 3.36 -21.73
C CYS A 47 -33.11 1.95 -21.73
N LEU A 48 -33.79 0.98 -22.36
CA LEU A 48 -33.25 -0.37 -22.57
C LEU A 48 -31.99 -0.33 -23.44
N TRP A 49 -32.03 0.39 -24.57
CA TRP A 49 -30.87 0.58 -25.45
C TRP A 49 -29.71 1.29 -24.73
N ARG A 50 -29.98 2.37 -23.98
CA ARG A 50 -28.98 3.09 -23.18
C ARG A 50 -28.35 2.17 -22.11
N ARG A 51 -29.13 1.26 -21.52
CA ARG A 51 -28.63 0.26 -20.56
C ARG A 51 -27.71 -0.76 -21.26
N GLN A 52 -28.16 -1.39 -22.34
CA GLN A 52 -27.36 -2.36 -23.09
C GLN A 52 -26.08 -1.74 -23.66
N SER A 53 -26.17 -0.53 -24.22
CA SER A 53 -25.01 0.23 -24.70
C SER A 53 -24.02 0.57 -23.57
N LYS A 54 -24.51 0.90 -22.37
CA LYS A 54 -23.67 1.10 -21.18
C LYS A 54 -23.00 -0.19 -20.73
N GLU A 55 -23.72 -1.32 -20.74
CA GLU A 55 -23.19 -2.64 -20.38
C GLU A 55 -22.07 -3.07 -21.35
N LEU A 56 -22.31 -2.99 -22.67
CA LEU A 56 -21.29 -3.25 -23.71
C LEU A 56 -20.06 -2.31 -23.60
N ARG A 57 -20.28 -1.01 -23.37
CA ARG A 57 -19.19 -0.05 -23.18
C ARG A 57 -18.38 -0.36 -21.92
N LEU A 58 -19.02 -0.83 -20.85
CA LEU A 58 -18.36 -1.21 -19.60
C LEU A 58 -17.54 -2.50 -19.74
N GLU A 59 -18.00 -3.47 -20.54
CA GLU A 59 -17.21 -4.65 -20.92
C GLU A 59 -16.00 -4.28 -21.78
N SER A 60 -16.18 -3.38 -22.75
CA SER A 60 -15.08 -2.85 -23.57
C SER A 60 -14.04 -2.08 -22.74
N ILE A 61 -14.45 -1.26 -21.77
CA ILE A 61 -13.51 -0.57 -20.86
C ILE A 61 -12.77 -1.58 -19.99
N LYS A 62 -13.44 -2.60 -19.44
CA LYS A 62 -12.77 -3.66 -18.66
C LYS A 62 -11.70 -4.40 -19.46
N SER A 63 -12.01 -4.82 -20.69
CA SER A 63 -11.05 -5.53 -21.53
C SER A 63 -9.90 -4.62 -21.99
N GLN A 64 -10.19 -3.33 -22.27
CA GLN A 64 -9.18 -2.33 -22.60
C GLN A 64 -8.21 -2.10 -21.42
N ILE A 65 -8.71 -1.93 -20.19
CA ILE A 65 -7.85 -1.76 -18.99
C ILE A 65 -6.93 -2.97 -18.81
N LEU A 66 -7.48 -4.19 -18.84
CA LEU A 66 -6.69 -5.42 -18.70
C LEU A 66 -5.63 -5.54 -19.83
N SER A 67 -6.01 -5.20 -21.07
CA SER A 67 -5.11 -5.19 -22.23
C SER A 67 -3.97 -4.16 -22.09
N LYS A 68 -4.29 -2.92 -21.70
CA LYS A 68 -3.30 -1.84 -21.49
C LYS A 68 -2.30 -2.20 -20.38
N LEU A 69 -2.79 -2.77 -19.26
CA LEU A 69 -1.98 -3.23 -18.13
C LEU A 69 -1.30 -4.60 -18.36
N ARG A 70 -1.56 -5.26 -19.50
CA ARG A 70 -1.05 -6.60 -19.85
C ARG A 70 -1.42 -7.69 -18.82
N LEU A 71 -2.60 -7.56 -18.20
CA LEU A 71 -3.17 -8.51 -17.25
C LEU A 71 -4.14 -9.46 -17.96
N LYS A 72 -4.12 -10.76 -17.60
CA LYS A 72 -5.09 -11.75 -18.11
C LYS A 72 -6.45 -11.62 -17.43
N GLU A 73 -6.44 -11.34 -16.13
CA GLU A 73 -7.59 -11.20 -15.26
C GLU A 73 -7.31 -10.13 -14.21
N ALA A 74 -8.36 -9.64 -13.54
CA ALA A 74 -8.18 -8.67 -12.46
C ALA A 74 -7.54 -9.37 -11.23
N PRO A 75 -6.54 -8.75 -10.56
CA PRO A 75 -5.92 -9.34 -9.39
C PRO A 75 -6.94 -9.50 -8.26
N ASN A 76 -7.06 -10.72 -7.74
CA ASN A 76 -8.01 -11.06 -6.68
C ASN A 76 -7.46 -10.62 -5.31
N ILE A 77 -7.74 -9.37 -4.91
CA ILE A 77 -7.29 -8.76 -3.66
C ILE A 77 -8.44 -7.98 -3.01
N THR A 78 -8.62 -8.15 -1.69
CA THR A 78 -9.63 -7.40 -0.91
C THR A 78 -9.09 -6.05 -0.46
N ARG A 79 -9.99 -5.09 -0.16
CA ARG A 79 -9.60 -3.73 0.26
C ARG A 79 -8.80 -3.73 1.56
N GLU A 80 -9.06 -4.69 2.42
CA GLU A 80 -8.40 -4.92 3.70
C GLU A 80 -6.97 -5.39 3.47
N VAL A 81 -6.76 -6.34 2.55
CA VAL A 81 -5.43 -6.82 2.15
C VAL A 81 -4.66 -5.73 1.40
N VAL A 82 -5.31 -4.89 0.58
CA VAL A 82 -4.66 -3.70 0.00
C VAL A 82 -4.13 -2.78 1.11
N LYS A 83 -4.96 -2.39 2.08
CA LYS A 83 -4.54 -1.52 3.20
C LYS A 83 -3.43 -2.11 4.07
N GLN A 84 -3.29 -3.44 4.08
CA GLN A 84 -2.26 -4.17 4.81
C GLN A 84 -0.94 -4.26 4.02
N LEU A 85 -1.02 -4.52 2.71
CA LEU A 85 0.16 -4.69 1.84
C LEU A 85 0.76 -3.36 1.36
N LEU A 86 -0.01 -2.26 1.34
CA LEU A 86 0.50 -0.96 0.92
C LEU A 86 1.40 -0.35 2.03
N PRO A 87 2.71 -0.15 1.78
CA PRO A 87 3.61 0.49 2.75
C PRO A 87 3.25 1.97 2.92
N LYS A 88 3.28 2.49 4.15
CA LYS A 88 3.07 3.93 4.43
C LYS A 88 4.33 4.77 4.14
N ALA A 89 5.11 4.35 3.14
CA ALA A 89 6.31 5.06 2.73
C ALA A 89 5.90 6.35 1.97
N PRO A 90 6.61 7.48 2.17
CA PRO A 90 6.33 8.74 1.48
C PRO A 90 6.14 8.66 -0.05
N PRO A 91 6.90 7.86 -0.84
CA PRO A 91 6.71 7.85 -2.30
C PRO A 91 5.35 7.29 -2.72
N LEU A 92 4.82 6.29 -2.01
CA LEU A 92 3.48 5.78 -2.30
C LEU A 92 2.41 6.82 -1.93
N GLN A 93 2.56 7.48 -0.77
CA GLN A 93 1.62 8.52 -0.36
C GLN A 93 1.59 9.67 -1.37
N GLN A 94 2.77 10.11 -1.85
CA GLN A 94 2.87 11.17 -2.86
C GLN A 94 2.16 10.78 -4.17
N LEU A 95 2.31 9.53 -4.64
CA LEU A 95 1.60 9.05 -5.83
C LEU A 95 0.06 9.03 -5.61
N LEU A 96 -0.39 8.59 -4.44
CA LEU A 96 -1.83 8.60 -4.10
C LEU A 96 -2.39 10.03 -4.06
N ASP A 97 -1.68 10.96 -3.40
CA ASP A 97 -2.07 12.37 -3.30
C ASP A 97 -2.11 13.03 -4.69
N LEU A 98 -1.11 12.77 -5.55
CA LEU A 98 -1.04 13.33 -6.92
C LEU A 98 -2.23 12.92 -7.80
N HIS A 99 -2.77 11.72 -7.62
CA HIS A 99 -3.90 11.22 -8.42
C HIS A 99 -5.27 11.58 -7.80
N ASP A 100 -5.37 11.85 -6.50
CA ASP A 100 -6.62 12.30 -5.85
C ASP A 100 -7.06 13.68 -6.37
N PHE A 101 -6.10 14.58 -6.65
CA PHE A 101 -6.37 15.90 -7.24
C PHE A 101 -6.64 15.91 -8.76
N GLN A 102 -6.32 14.83 -9.48
CA GLN A 102 -6.50 14.76 -10.94
C GLN A 102 -7.94 14.39 -11.37
N GLY A 103 -8.85 14.15 -10.42
CA GLY A 103 -10.20 13.65 -10.69
C GLY A 103 -11.10 14.51 -11.59
N ASP A 104 -10.73 15.78 -11.89
CA ASP A 104 -11.56 16.72 -12.66
C ASP A 104 -10.79 17.52 -13.73
N SER A 105 -9.51 17.21 -14.01
CA SER A 105 -8.69 17.93 -15.00
C SER A 105 -7.98 17.00 -15.99
N LEU A 106 -8.73 16.56 -17.00
CA LEU A 106 -8.17 15.94 -18.21
C LEU A 106 -7.44 17.00 -19.05
N GLN A 107 -6.15 17.20 -18.80
CA GLN A 107 -5.26 18.00 -19.65
C GLN A 107 -3.94 17.26 -19.89
N HIS A 108 -3.98 16.30 -20.82
CA HIS A 108 -2.78 15.80 -21.49
C HIS A 108 -3.12 15.27 -22.90
N ASP A 109 -3.48 16.21 -23.80
CA ASP A 109 -3.37 15.98 -25.24
C ASP A 109 -1.94 16.35 -25.68
N GLU A 110 -0.97 15.51 -25.34
CA GLU A 110 0.38 15.58 -25.90
C GLU A 110 0.61 14.33 -26.76
N TYR A 111 0.76 14.59 -28.06
CA TYR A 111 1.08 13.68 -29.17
C TYR A 111 1.47 12.24 -28.81
N LEU A 112 0.48 11.36 -28.66
CA LEU A 112 0.71 9.92 -28.51
C LEU A 112 1.41 9.35 -29.75
N GLU A 113 2.64 8.87 -29.58
CA GLU A 113 3.32 8.05 -30.60
C GLU A 113 2.58 6.71 -30.76
N GLU A 114 2.64 6.11 -31.95
CA GLU A 114 1.80 4.94 -32.32
C GLU A 114 2.03 3.68 -31.44
N ASP A 115 3.11 3.67 -30.65
CA ASP A 115 3.49 2.60 -29.74
C ASP A 115 2.79 2.67 -28.36
N GLU A 116 2.13 3.79 -28.00
CA GLU A 116 1.55 4.04 -26.66
C GLU A 116 0.15 3.41 -26.44
N TYR A 117 -0.09 2.23 -27.03
CA TYR A 117 -1.27 1.43 -26.68
C TYR A 117 -1.19 0.84 -25.25
N HIS A 118 0.02 0.56 -24.77
CA HIS A 118 0.26 0.00 -23.44
C HIS A 118 0.53 1.08 -22.39
N ALA A 119 0.28 0.76 -21.11
CA ALA A 119 0.57 1.69 -20.03
C ALA A 119 2.09 1.88 -19.84
N THR A 120 2.53 3.13 -19.91
CA THR A 120 3.89 3.57 -19.58
C THR A 120 4.11 3.49 -18.05
N THR A 121 5.29 3.03 -17.62
CA THR A 121 5.64 2.92 -16.19
C THR A 121 6.38 4.18 -15.76
N GLU A 122 5.76 4.99 -14.90
CA GLU A 122 6.36 6.22 -14.36
C GLU A 122 7.30 5.93 -13.17
N THR A 123 6.78 5.26 -12.13
CA THR A 123 7.51 4.95 -10.89
C THR A 123 7.50 3.46 -10.59
N VAL A 124 8.62 2.93 -10.10
CA VAL A 124 8.72 1.58 -9.52
C VAL A 124 9.09 1.68 -8.04
N ILE A 125 8.34 1.00 -7.18
CA ILE A 125 8.68 0.82 -5.76
C ILE A 125 9.01 -0.65 -5.52
N SER A 126 10.22 -0.93 -5.04
CA SER A 126 10.64 -2.27 -4.59
C SER A 126 10.81 -2.29 -3.06
N MET A 127 10.22 -3.29 -2.41
CA MET A 127 10.30 -3.47 -0.96
C MET A 127 11.50 -4.36 -0.60
N ALA A 128 12.13 -4.05 0.54
CA ALA A 128 13.25 -4.84 1.04
C ALA A 128 12.83 -6.28 1.41
N GLN A 129 13.46 -7.25 0.78
CA GLN A 129 13.32 -8.68 1.04
C GLN A 129 14.43 -9.16 1.99
N GLU A 130 14.25 -10.37 2.52
CA GLU A 130 15.30 -11.05 3.27
C GLU A 130 16.55 -11.26 2.39
N THR A 131 17.74 -11.15 3.00
CA THR A 131 19.00 -11.35 2.29
C THR A 131 19.29 -12.82 2.02
N ASP A 132 20.12 -13.10 1.02
CA ASP A 132 20.61 -14.47 0.75
C ASP A 132 21.37 -15.03 1.98
N PRO A 133 21.15 -16.30 2.39
CA PRO A 133 21.91 -16.94 3.46
C PRO A 133 23.44 -16.89 3.26
N ALA A 134 23.93 -16.79 2.02
CA ALA A 134 25.35 -16.65 1.71
C ALA A 134 25.99 -15.34 2.21
N VAL A 135 25.19 -14.33 2.59
CA VAL A 135 25.67 -13.07 3.20
C VAL A 135 25.35 -12.96 4.69
N GLN A 136 24.55 -13.89 5.24
CA GLN A 136 24.17 -13.90 6.65
C GLN A 136 25.18 -14.67 7.51
N ILE A 137 25.37 -14.20 8.74
CA ILE A 137 26.08 -14.90 9.82
C ILE A 137 25.14 -14.92 11.01
N GLU A 138 24.82 -16.11 11.52
CA GLU A 138 23.86 -16.30 12.63
C GLU A 138 22.50 -15.60 12.37
N GLY A 139 22.06 -15.58 11.10
CA GLY A 139 20.82 -14.92 10.66
C GLY A 139 20.90 -13.40 10.51
N ASN A 140 22.10 -12.80 10.61
CA ASN A 140 22.30 -11.36 10.50
C ASN A 140 23.24 -10.98 9.34
N PRO A 141 22.96 -9.89 8.61
CA PRO A 141 21.76 -9.05 8.71
C PRO A 141 20.57 -9.71 7.99
N HIS A 142 19.38 -9.70 8.59
CA HIS A 142 18.16 -10.27 7.98
C HIS A 142 17.67 -9.45 6.76
N CYS A 143 18.04 -8.17 6.68
CA CYS A 143 17.61 -7.22 5.65
C CYS A 143 18.85 -6.43 5.19
N CYS A 144 18.96 -5.98 3.94
CA CYS A 144 17.89 -5.77 2.96
C CYS A 144 18.32 -6.11 1.53
N PHE A 145 17.62 -7.04 0.89
CA PHE A 145 17.78 -7.34 -0.54
C PHE A 145 16.69 -6.65 -1.37
N PHE A 146 17.04 -6.05 -2.50
CA PHE A 146 16.07 -5.41 -3.40
C PHE A 146 16.09 -6.12 -4.76
N ASN A 147 14.94 -6.65 -5.16
CA ASN A 147 14.75 -7.34 -6.43
C ASN A 147 14.00 -6.43 -7.42
N PHE A 148 14.37 -6.50 -8.70
CA PHE A 148 13.80 -5.70 -9.79
C PHE A 148 13.54 -6.58 -10.99
N SER A 149 12.39 -6.42 -11.64
CA SER A 149 12.06 -7.26 -12.81
C SER A 149 13.02 -6.98 -13.98
N PRO A 150 13.34 -7.99 -14.84
CA PRO A 150 14.24 -7.77 -15.97
C PRO A 150 13.82 -6.62 -16.89
N LYS A 151 12.51 -6.39 -17.06
CA LYS A 151 11.98 -5.31 -17.92
C LYS A 151 12.47 -3.92 -17.51
N ILE A 152 12.63 -3.68 -16.21
CA ILE A 152 13.09 -2.38 -15.68
C ILE A 152 14.60 -2.32 -15.51
N MET A 153 15.29 -3.47 -15.36
CA MET A 153 16.76 -3.52 -15.35
C MET A 153 17.39 -3.02 -16.66
N PHE A 154 16.68 -3.09 -17.79
CA PHE A 154 17.14 -2.55 -19.07
C PHE A 154 16.81 -1.06 -19.29
N THR A 155 16.13 -0.39 -18.36
CA THR A 155 15.75 1.03 -18.49
C THR A 155 16.83 1.98 -17.93
N LYS A 156 16.86 3.20 -18.45
CA LYS A 156 17.76 4.25 -17.97
C LYS A 156 17.18 4.89 -16.70
N VAL A 157 17.67 4.51 -15.52
CA VAL A 157 17.25 5.12 -14.24
C VAL A 157 17.56 6.62 -14.22
N VAL A 158 16.53 7.46 -14.13
CA VAL A 158 16.63 8.93 -14.07
C VAL A 158 16.79 9.40 -12.62
N LYS A 159 16.08 8.80 -11.68
CA LYS A 159 16.12 9.06 -10.23
C LYS A 159 15.94 7.74 -9.51
N ALA A 160 16.59 7.56 -8.36
CA ALA A 160 16.24 6.49 -7.42
C ALA A 160 16.48 6.95 -5.98
N GLN A 161 15.52 6.64 -5.09
CA GLN A 161 15.58 7.03 -3.69
C GLN A 161 15.33 5.82 -2.80
N LEU A 162 16.28 5.54 -1.92
CA LEU A 162 16.13 4.60 -0.82
C LEU A 162 15.48 5.35 0.35
N TRP A 163 14.35 4.83 0.82
CA TRP A 163 13.58 5.37 1.94
C TRP A 163 13.79 4.49 3.18
N VAL A 164 14.41 5.08 4.21
CA VAL A 164 14.70 4.43 5.49
C VAL A 164 13.85 5.08 6.58
N TYR A 165 13.10 4.26 7.33
CA TYR A 165 12.37 4.72 8.50
C TYR A 165 13.23 4.62 9.75
N LEU A 166 13.31 5.73 10.50
CA LEU A 166 14.03 5.85 11.76
C LEU A 166 13.02 5.93 12.91
N ARG A 167 13.25 5.13 13.95
CA ARG A 167 12.41 5.08 15.16
C ARG A 167 12.41 6.45 15.88
N PRO A 168 11.28 6.82 16.52
CA PRO A 168 11.17 8.07 17.28
C PRO A 168 12.20 8.14 18.42
N VAL A 169 12.66 9.36 18.72
CA VAL A 169 13.59 9.63 19.82
C VAL A 169 12.91 10.46 20.91
N GLN A 170 13.23 10.18 22.18
CA GLN A 170 12.65 10.92 23.31
C GLN A 170 13.23 12.33 23.47
N HIS A 171 14.48 12.52 23.02
CA HIS A 171 15.26 13.74 23.08
C HIS A 171 15.97 13.96 21.73
N THR A 172 16.36 15.20 21.45
CA THR A 172 17.12 15.56 20.26
C THR A 172 18.42 14.75 20.18
N SER A 173 18.61 13.97 19.12
CA SER A 173 19.72 13.03 18.99
C SER A 173 20.39 13.13 17.62
N THR A 174 21.72 13.03 17.60
CA THR A 174 22.51 12.93 16.36
C THR A 174 22.65 11.47 15.98
N VAL A 175 22.05 11.09 14.86
CA VAL A 175 22.07 9.72 14.33
C VAL A 175 23.07 9.62 13.18
N TYR A 176 23.92 8.61 13.25
CA TYR A 176 24.88 8.28 12.20
C TYR A 176 24.35 7.13 11.36
N LEU A 177 23.69 7.48 10.25
CA LEU A 177 23.17 6.52 9.30
C LEU A 177 24.28 6.07 8.35
N GLN A 178 24.44 4.76 8.19
CA GLN A 178 25.39 4.13 7.28
C GLN A 178 24.66 3.14 6.36
N ILE A 179 24.95 3.23 5.07
CA ILE A 179 24.53 2.25 4.07
C ILE A 179 25.76 1.47 3.61
N LEU A 180 25.71 0.16 3.75
CA LEU A 180 26.80 -0.79 3.49
C LEU A 180 26.34 -1.78 2.43
N ARG A 181 27.14 -2.02 1.38
CA ARG A 181 26.90 -3.09 0.40
C ARG A 181 27.38 -4.40 0.98
N LEU A 182 26.52 -5.42 0.91
CA LEU A 182 26.82 -6.78 1.32
C LEU A 182 27.71 -7.51 0.29
N LYS A 183 28.35 -8.59 0.75
CA LYS A 183 29.11 -9.55 -0.04
C LYS A 183 28.87 -10.94 0.53
N PRO A 184 29.05 -12.02 -0.26
CA PRO A 184 29.10 -13.37 0.28
C PRO A 184 30.19 -13.48 1.35
N VAL A 185 29.95 -14.32 2.36
CA VAL A 185 30.92 -14.61 3.41
C VAL A 185 32.10 -15.38 2.80
N THR A 186 33.25 -14.70 2.72
CA THR A 186 34.54 -15.27 2.30
C THR A 186 35.56 -15.09 3.43
N ASP A 187 36.46 -16.04 3.60
CA ASP A 187 37.44 -16.05 4.69
C ASP A 187 38.42 -14.85 4.68
N GLU A 188 38.52 -14.14 3.56
CA GLU A 188 39.47 -13.06 3.34
C GLU A 188 38.79 -11.71 3.02
N GLY A 189 38.95 -10.72 3.91
CA GLY A 189 38.69 -9.30 3.64
C GLY A 189 37.43 -8.70 4.29
N SER A 190 37.12 -7.44 3.93
CA SER A 190 35.95 -6.73 4.44
C SER A 190 34.66 -7.26 3.80
N ARG A 191 33.77 -7.82 4.65
CA ARG A 191 32.41 -8.27 4.30
C ARG A 191 31.54 -7.15 3.72
N HIS A 192 31.82 -5.89 4.09
CA HIS A 192 31.03 -4.73 3.68
C HIS A 192 31.82 -3.72 2.86
N ILE A 193 31.14 -3.01 1.94
CA ILE A 193 31.64 -1.81 1.26
C ILE A 193 30.73 -0.63 1.60
N ARG A 194 31.27 0.44 2.17
CA ARG A 194 30.51 1.65 2.48
C ARG A 194 30.00 2.35 1.21
N ILE A 195 28.69 2.41 1.05
CA ILE A 195 28.00 3.16 -0.01
C ILE A 195 27.86 4.63 0.42
N ARG A 196 27.28 4.86 1.61
CA ARG A 196 26.96 6.22 2.09
C ARG A 196 27.06 6.29 3.60
N SER A 197 27.32 7.48 4.11
CA SER A 197 27.10 7.83 5.52
C SER A 197 26.47 9.22 5.60
N LEU A 198 25.51 9.39 6.48
CA LEU A 198 24.82 10.65 6.75
C LEU A 198 24.80 10.90 8.27
N LYS A 199 24.90 12.17 8.65
CA LYS A 199 24.62 12.64 10.01
C LYS A 199 23.23 13.28 9.97
N ILE A 200 22.31 12.79 10.80
CA ILE A 200 20.91 13.23 10.84
C ILE A 200 20.62 13.73 12.25
N GLU A 201 19.98 14.89 12.37
CA GLU A 201 19.56 15.43 13.66
C GLU A 201 18.07 15.14 13.86
N LEU A 202 17.77 14.09 14.62
CA LEU A 202 16.39 13.72 14.95
C LEU A 202 15.92 14.51 16.17
N ASN A 203 14.84 15.27 15.99
CA ASN A 203 14.18 16.07 17.02
C ASN A 203 12.73 15.65 17.30
N SER A 204 12.24 14.63 16.60
CA SER A 204 10.83 14.22 16.59
C SER A 204 10.53 13.08 17.56
N ARG A 205 9.41 13.22 18.29
CA ARG A 205 8.79 12.14 19.09
C ARG A 205 7.96 11.18 18.23
N ALA A 206 7.75 11.49 16.96
CA ALA A 206 7.26 10.57 15.93
C ALA A 206 8.44 10.08 15.07
N GLY A 207 8.32 8.90 14.46
CA GLY A 207 9.38 8.38 13.60
C GLY A 207 9.62 9.25 12.36
N HIS A 208 10.76 9.04 11.71
CA HIS A 208 11.25 9.92 10.65
C HIS A 208 11.64 9.12 9.40
N TRP A 209 11.08 9.50 8.26
CA TRP A 209 11.47 8.95 6.96
C TRP A 209 12.63 9.75 6.37
N GLN A 210 13.78 9.09 6.19
CA GLN A 210 14.94 9.64 5.50
C GLN A 210 15.01 9.08 4.08
N SER A 211 14.99 9.97 3.07
CA SER A 211 15.34 9.61 1.69
C SER A 211 16.84 9.72 1.46
N ILE A 212 17.38 8.83 0.63
CA ILE A 212 18.81 8.73 0.30
C ILE A 212 18.92 8.52 -1.22
N ASP A 213 19.68 9.36 -1.92
CA ASP A 213 19.96 9.12 -3.35
C ASP A 213 20.70 7.79 -3.54
N PHE A 214 20.08 6.92 -4.32
CA PHE A 214 20.53 5.57 -4.59
C PHE A 214 20.76 5.30 -6.09
N LYS A 215 20.60 6.32 -6.93
CA LYS A 215 20.64 6.22 -8.41
C LYS A 215 21.88 5.51 -8.92
N HIS A 216 23.06 5.91 -8.47
CA HIS A 216 24.32 5.34 -8.94
C HIS A 216 24.52 3.87 -8.52
N VAL A 217 24.01 3.48 -7.35
CA VAL A 217 24.08 2.09 -6.88
C VAL A 217 23.16 1.21 -7.72
N LEU A 218 21.91 1.65 -7.91
CA LEU A 218 20.91 0.94 -8.70
C LEU A 218 21.33 0.81 -10.17
N GLN A 219 21.87 1.87 -10.78
CA GLN A 219 22.43 1.82 -12.14
C GLN A 219 23.58 0.82 -12.27
N ASN A 220 24.42 0.66 -11.24
CA ASN A 220 25.50 -0.32 -11.25
C ASN A 220 24.98 -1.75 -11.07
N TRP A 221 23.94 -1.96 -10.25
CA TRP A 221 23.24 -3.24 -10.15
C TRP A 221 22.55 -3.63 -11.45
N PHE A 222 21.91 -2.69 -12.16
CA PHE A 222 21.27 -2.97 -13.45
C PHE A 222 22.27 -3.36 -14.54
N LYS A 223 23.47 -2.74 -14.54
CA LYS A 223 24.59 -3.15 -15.42
C LYS A 223 25.21 -4.49 -15.04
N GLN A 224 25.18 -4.86 -13.75
CA GLN A 224 25.82 -6.05 -13.21
C GLN A 224 24.95 -6.67 -12.10
N PRO A 225 23.86 -7.39 -12.43
CA PRO A 225 22.93 -7.93 -11.43
C PRO A 225 23.60 -8.91 -10.44
N GLN A 226 24.61 -9.65 -10.89
CA GLN A 226 25.44 -10.55 -10.06
C GLN A 226 26.21 -9.85 -8.93
N ASN A 227 26.26 -8.51 -8.95
CA ASN A 227 26.88 -7.70 -7.91
C ASN A 227 25.87 -7.21 -6.85
N ASN A 228 24.57 -7.43 -7.04
CA ASN A 228 23.55 -7.16 -6.04
C ASN A 228 23.48 -8.31 -5.03
N TRP A 229 23.99 -8.05 -3.83
CA TRP A 229 23.91 -8.94 -2.67
C TRP A 229 23.05 -8.33 -1.55
N GLY A 230 22.31 -7.26 -1.86
CA GLY A 230 21.63 -6.42 -0.88
C GLY A 230 22.56 -5.42 -0.18
N ILE A 231 21.99 -4.77 0.84
CA ILE A 231 22.63 -3.74 1.66
C ILE A 231 22.29 -3.93 3.15
N GLU A 232 23.25 -3.63 4.02
CA GLU A 232 23.06 -3.47 5.46
C GLU A 232 22.87 -1.97 5.77
N ILE A 233 21.95 -1.66 6.69
CA ILE A 233 21.48 -0.31 6.98
C ILE A 233 21.43 -0.12 8.48
N ASN A 234 22.38 0.67 8.98
CA ASN A 234 22.60 0.89 10.40
C ASN A 234 22.42 2.39 10.69
N ALA A 235 21.69 2.76 11.74
CA ALA A 235 21.46 4.15 12.11
C ALA A 235 21.63 4.36 13.63
N PHE A 236 22.89 4.41 14.06
CA PHE A 236 23.24 4.49 15.47
C PHE A 236 23.09 5.90 16.05
N ASP A 237 22.43 6.00 17.20
CA ASP A 237 22.44 7.19 18.06
C ASP A 237 23.76 7.28 18.88
N PRO A 238 24.01 8.36 19.64
CA PRO A 238 25.23 8.51 20.45
C PRO A 238 25.35 7.52 21.62
N ASN A 239 24.27 6.80 21.94
CA ASN A 239 24.23 5.76 22.97
C ASN A 239 24.48 4.35 22.38
N GLY A 240 24.62 4.23 21.04
CA GLY A 240 24.80 2.96 20.34
C GLY A 240 23.50 2.24 20.00
N ASN A 241 22.32 2.85 20.18
CA ASN A 241 21.05 2.27 19.77
C ASN A 241 20.89 2.39 18.25
N ASP A 242 20.60 1.27 17.56
CA ASP A 242 20.18 1.35 16.17
C ASP A 242 18.71 1.79 16.08
N LEU A 243 18.48 2.86 15.34
CA LEU A 243 17.16 3.44 15.10
C LEU A 243 16.57 3.04 13.75
N ALA A 244 17.34 2.41 12.86
CA ALA A 244 16.82 1.94 11.57
C ALA A 244 15.81 0.80 11.78
N VAL A 245 14.65 0.89 11.14
CA VAL A 245 13.74 -0.25 11.04
C VAL A 245 14.17 -1.11 9.85
N THR A 246 14.86 -2.20 10.16
CA THR A 246 15.29 -3.25 9.22
C THR A 246 14.52 -4.57 9.44
N SER A 247 13.94 -4.76 10.62
CA SER A 247 13.08 -5.88 10.98
C SER A 247 12.00 -5.45 11.98
N LEU A 248 10.92 -6.24 12.08
CA LEU A 248 9.80 -6.00 13.00
C LEU A 248 10.16 -6.41 14.44
N GLY A 249 10.91 -5.56 15.14
CA GLY A 249 11.19 -5.69 16.56
C GLY A 249 10.17 -4.98 17.48
N PRO A 250 10.26 -5.17 18.81
CA PRO A 250 9.45 -4.45 19.79
C PRO A 250 9.52 -2.93 19.59
N GLY A 251 8.36 -2.27 19.60
CA GLY A 251 8.22 -0.85 19.21
C GLY A 251 7.76 -0.60 17.77
N ALA A 252 7.58 -1.63 16.94
CA ALA A 252 6.90 -1.53 15.63
C ALA A 252 5.36 -1.61 15.73
N GLU A 253 4.78 -1.42 16.92
CA GLU A 253 3.43 -1.89 17.29
C GLU A 253 2.26 -1.06 16.73
N GLY A 254 2.54 -0.09 15.85
CA GLY A 254 1.55 0.61 15.01
C GLY A 254 1.56 0.21 13.52
N LEU A 255 2.41 -0.77 13.14
CA LEU A 255 2.81 -1.05 11.76
C LEU A 255 2.39 -2.45 11.28
N HIS A 256 1.37 -3.02 11.94
CA HIS A 256 1.01 -4.42 11.82
C HIS A 256 0.18 -4.74 10.55
N CYS A 257 0.74 -5.59 9.68
CA CYS A 257 0.03 -6.27 8.60
C CYS A 257 -0.21 -7.75 9.01
N PRO A 258 -1.40 -8.11 9.53
CA PRO A 258 -1.70 -9.49 9.86
C PRO A 258 -2.18 -10.29 8.64
N LEU A 259 -1.67 -11.52 8.50
CA LEU A 259 -2.07 -12.59 7.54
C LEU A 259 -1.31 -12.71 6.20
N SER A 260 0.01 -12.51 6.26
CA SER A 260 0.98 -13.49 5.72
C SER A 260 2.31 -13.28 6.46
N PRO A 261 3.22 -14.28 6.56
CA PRO A 261 4.37 -14.14 7.45
C PRO A 261 5.34 -13.02 7.04
N VAL A 262 5.78 -12.23 8.02
CA VAL A 262 7.04 -11.43 8.05
C VAL A 262 7.07 -10.06 7.33
N HIS A 263 5.95 -9.46 6.91
CA HIS A 263 6.02 -8.24 6.06
C HIS A 263 5.21 -7.04 6.59
N GLY A 264 5.86 -6.16 7.36
CA GLY A 264 5.36 -4.86 7.82
C GLY A 264 6.48 -3.82 7.81
N GLU A 265 6.16 -2.59 7.39
CA GLU A 265 7.06 -1.43 7.13
C GLU A 265 8.54 -1.77 6.91
N GLN A 266 8.79 -2.46 5.80
CA GLN A 266 10.11 -2.60 5.21
C GLN A 266 10.53 -1.31 4.51
N GLN A 267 11.84 -1.16 4.33
CA GLN A 267 12.43 -0.08 3.55
C GLN A 267 12.04 -0.20 2.09
N ALA A 268 11.85 0.95 1.44
CA ALA A 268 11.41 1.03 0.05
C ALA A 268 12.49 1.67 -0.82
N LEU A 269 12.75 1.07 -1.99
CA LEU A 269 13.61 1.64 -3.02
C LEU A 269 12.74 2.05 -4.22
N GLU A 270 12.57 3.35 -4.36
CA GLU A 270 11.87 4.03 -5.45
C GLU A 270 12.83 4.20 -6.64
N ALA A 271 12.37 3.94 -7.86
CA ALA A 271 13.14 4.12 -9.09
C ALA A 271 12.26 4.65 -10.22
N GLU A 272 12.69 5.75 -10.83
CA GLU A 272 12.07 6.37 -12.00
C GLU A 272 12.81 5.88 -13.27
N PRO A 273 12.23 4.96 -14.07
CA PRO A 273 12.68 4.74 -15.43
C PRO A 273 12.55 6.04 -16.26
N GLY A 274 13.57 6.36 -17.04
CA GLY A 274 13.44 7.36 -18.10
C GLY A 274 12.73 6.78 -19.32
N ALA A 275 12.01 7.63 -20.05
CA ALA A 275 11.54 7.32 -21.39
C ALA A 275 12.69 6.76 -22.25
N GLY A 276 12.39 5.70 -23.00
CA GLY A 276 13.33 5.15 -23.97
C GLY A 276 13.59 6.13 -25.11
N LEU A 277 14.79 6.03 -25.68
CA LEU A 277 15.08 6.45 -27.05
C LEU A 277 15.18 5.19 -27.91
#